data_AF-A0A2M7KAE9-F1
#
_entry.id   AF-A0A2M7KAE9-F1
#
_cell.length_a   1.000
_cell.length_b   1.000
_cell.length_c   1.000
_cell.angle_alpha   90.00
_cell.angle_beta   90.00
_cell.angle_gamma   90.00
#
_symmetry.space_group_name_H-M   'P 1'
#
loop_
_entity.id
_entity.type
_entity.pdbx_description
1 polymer ?
#
loop_
_entity_poly.entity_id
_entity_poly.type
_entity_poly.pdbx_seq_one_letter_code
_entity_poly.pdbx_strand_id
1 'polypeptide(L)'
;MSENEEKIIKVNELEPNFKYEIQAEPGGENITRCFACGTCTAGCPIREVNDQFNPRKIIRMALLGMKERVLSSDFIWLCSSCYTCAERCPQEVKITDLMNVIKNIAVREGYIHPSFVAQMEALNSHGRLYEIGEFDNEKRTKLGLPQIEENAEDTKKLFKQKGVDKLLQVAKEGEE
;
A
#
# COMPACT_ATOMS: atom_id res chain seq x y z
N MET A 1 -20.99 -7.30 -17.56
CA MET A 1 -21.78 -6.49 -16.63
C MET A 1 -21.42 -5.04 -16.87
N SER A 2 -22.40 -4.20 -17.18
CA SER A 2 -22.22 -2.91 -17.88
C SER A 2 -21.57 -1.84 -16.99
N GLU A 3 -20.69 -1.02 -17.59
CA GLU A 3 -20.01 0.18 -17.04
C GLU A 3 -20.88 1.18 -16.25
N ASN A 4 -22.21 1.00 -16.22
CA ASN A 4 -23.16 1.83 -15.49
C ASN A 4 -23.36 1.45 -14.01
N GLU A 5 -23.03 0.23 -13.58
CA GLU A 5 -23.19 -0.16 -12.16
C GLU A 5 -22.13 0.49 -11.24
N GLU A 6 -20.91 0.75 -11.73
CA GLU A 6 -19.82 1.36 -10.94
C GLU A 6 -20.04 2.84 -10.53
N LYS A 7 -21.06 3.49 -11.11
CA LYS A 7 -21.38 4.91 -10.85
C LYS A 7 -22.40 5.11 -9.75
N ILE A 8 -23.17 4.08 -9.38
CA ILE A 8 -24.24 4.20 -8.39
C ILE A 8 -23.65 3.99 -7.00
N ILE A 9 -23.74 5.00 -6.14
CA ILE A 9 -23.37 4.88 -4.72
C ILE A 9 -24.62 4.52 -3.94
N LYS A 10 -24.64 3.32 -3.38
CA LYS A 10 -25.73 2.86 -2.52
C LYS A 10 -25.44 3.26 -1.08
N VAL A 11 -26.24 4.18 -0.55
CA VAL A 11 -26.02 4.78 0.78
C VAL A 11 -26.09 3.76 1.91
N ASN A 12 -26.89 2.71 1.75
CA ASN A 12 -27.04 1.62 2.71
C ASN A 12 -25.84 0.66 2.78
N GLU A 13 -24.94 0.68 1.79
CA GLU A 13 -23.71 -0.13 1.76
C GLU A 13 -22.50 0.66 2.29
N LEU A 14 -22.67 1.93 2.68
CA LEU A 14 -21.60 2.73 3.26
C LEU A 14 -21.30 2.29 4.70
N GLU A 15 -20.03 2.42 5.09
CA GLU A 15 -19.52 2.16 6.42
C GLU A 15 -19.07 3.47 7.09
N PRO A 16 -19.95 4.22 7.76
CA PRO A 16 -19.64 5.57 8.27
C PRO A 16 -18.51 5.61 9.29
N ASN A 17 -18.20 4.47 9.91
CA ASN A 17 -17.15 4.31 10.92
C ASN A 17 -15.76 4.08 10.32
N PHE A 18 -15.64 3.85 9.00
CA PHE A 18 -14.35 3.58 8.36
C PHE A 18 -13.31 4.71 8.60
N LYS A 19 -13.76 5.96 8.62
CA LYS A 19 -12.88 7.11 8.97
C LYS A 19 -12.31 7.03 10.39
N TYR A 20 -13.06 6.46 11.34
CA TYR A 20 -12.61 6.31 12.73
C TYR A 20 -11.69 5.11 12.88
N GLU A 21 -11.91 4.04 12.09
CA GLU A 21 -10.97 2.93 11.97
C GLU A 21 -9.61 3.44 11.48
N ILE A 22 -9.59 4.23 10.40
CA ILE A 22 -8.36 4.87 9.92
C ILE A 22 -7.77 5.81 10.98
N GLN A 23 -8.60 6.59 11.67
CA GLN A 23 -8.14 7.53 12.69
C GLN A 23 -7.47 6.84 13.89
N ALA A 24 -7.83 5.58 14.18
CA ALA A 24 -7.25 4.81 15.27
C ALA A 24 -5.87 4.23 14.94
N GLU A 25 -5.45 4.24 13.68
CA GLU A 25 -4.17 3.72 13.22
C GLU A 25 -3.09 4.81 13.21
N PRO A 26 -1.83 4.49 13.59
CA PRO A 26 -0.72 5.43 13.53
C PRO A 26 -0.52 6.01 12.12
N GLY A 27 -0.59 7.33 11.99
CA GLY A 27 -0.52 8.04 10.70
C GLY A 27 -1.87 8.35 10.04
N GLY A 28 -2.99 7.92 10.64
CA GLY A 28 -4.35 8.19 10.17
C GLY A 28 -5.12 9.23 11.00
N GLU A 29 -4.53 9.72 12.09
CA GLU A 29 -5.20 10.49 13.17
C GLU A 29 -5.88 11.76 12.66
N ASN A 30 -5.33 12.35 11.60
CA ASN A 30 -5.73 13.64 11.05
C ASN A 30 -6.63 13.53 9.81
N ILE A 31 -7.10 12.34 9.42
CA ILE A 31 -7.93 12.16 8.20
C ILE A 31 -9.15 13.09 8.19
N THR A 32 -9.79 13.30 9.34
CA THR A 32 -11.00 14.12 9.50
C THR A 32 -10.75 15.62 9.39
N ARG A 33 -9.49 16.08 9.41
CA ARG A 33 -9.12 17.48 9.17
C ARG A 33 -9.17 17.86 7.70
N CYS A 34 -9.28 16.90 6.78
CA CYS A 34 -9.27 17.17 5.36
C CYS A 34 -10.53 17.94 4.91
N PHE A 35 -10.33 19.19 4.50
CA PHE A 35 -11.34 20.05 3.86
C PHE A 35 -11.35 20.00 2.31
N ALA A 36 -10.69 19.02 1.71
CA ALA A 36 -10.71 18.75 0.26
C ALA A 36 -10.18 19.86 -0.69
N CYS A 37 -9.20 20.68 -0.27
CA CYS A 37 -8.61 21.73 -1.13
C CYS A 37 -7.94 21.25 -2.44
N GLY A 38 -7.43 20.01 -2.49
CA GLY A 38 -6.82 19.44 -3.69
C GLY A 38 -5.31 19.67 -3.87
N THR A 39 -4.62 20.34 -2.93
CA THR A 39 -3.16 20.52 -2.97
C THR A 39 -2.40 19.20 -3.14
N CYS A 40 -2.87 18.14 -2.47
CA CYS A 40 -2.27 16.81 -2.58
C CYS A 40 -2.36 16.21 -3.99
N THR A 41 -3.43 16.50 -4.73
CA THR A 41 -3.61 16.04 -6.11
C THR A 41 -2.77 16.86 -7.08
N ALA A 42 -2.77 18.18 -6.91
CA ALA A 42 -2.02 19.10 -7.77
C ALA A 42 -0.50 18.89 -7.70
N GLY A 43 0.03 18.52 -6.54
CA GLY A 43 1.47 18.25 -6.35
C GLY A 43 1.88 16.79 -6.54
N CYS A 44 0.99 15.91 -7.00
CA CYS A 44 1.29 14.49 -7.08
C CYS A 44 2.00 14.14 -8.39
N PRO A 45 3.21 13.57 -8.38
CA PRO A 45 3.88 13.16 -9.62
C PRO A 45 3.17 12.00 -10.33
N ILE A 46 2.49 11.13 -9.57
CA ILE A 46 1.72 10.02 -10.15
C ILE A 46 0.53 10.53 -10.96
N ARG A 47 -0.06 11.66 -10.54
CA ARG A 47 -1.16 12.32 -11.28
C ARG A 47 -0.70 12.80 -12.66
N GLU A 48 0.56 13.23 -12.80
CA GLU A 48 1.11 13.70 -14.07
C GLU A 48 1.23 12.57 -15.09
N VAL A 49 1.48 11.35 -14.63
CA VAL A 49 1.59 10.15 -15.48
C VAL A 49 0.23 9.46 -15.66
N ASN A 50 -0.61 9.44 -14.62
CA ASN A 50 -1.94 8.84 -14.61
C ASN A 50 -2.97 9.84 -14.08
N ASP A 51 -3.75 10.39 -15.01
CA ASP A 51 -4.78 11.39 -14.75
C ASP A 51 -6.06 10.81 -14.09
N GLN A 52 -6.07 9.55 -13.69
CA GLN A 52 -7.13 8.98 -12.86
C GLN A 52 -6.73 8.95 -11.39
N PHE A 53 -5.43 8.85 -11.09
CA PHE A 53 -4.92 8.85 -9.72
C PHE A 53 -5.25 10.18 -9.04
N ASN A 54 -5.88 10.13 -7.86
CA ASN A 54 -6.29 11.33 -7.14
C ASN A 54 -6.34 11.07 -5.63
N PRO A 55 -5.32 11.47 -4.85
CA PRO A 55 -5.28 11.21 -3.42
C PRO A 55 -6.43 11.89 -2.67
N ARG A 56 -6.87 13.08 -3.09
CA ARG A 56 -8.06 13.74 -2.52
C ARG A 56 -9.32 12.89 -2.67
N LYS A 57 -9.49 12.21 -3.82
CA LYS A 57 -10.66 11.34 -4.05
C LYS A 57 -10.66 10.16 -3.08
N ILE A 58 -9.51 9.52 -2.88
CA ILE A 58 -9.35 8.40 -1.93
C ILE A 58 -9.72 8.85 -0.51
N ILE A 59 -9.17 9.98 -0.04
CA ILE A 59 -9.49 10.54 1.29
C ILE A 59 -10.99 10.83 1.41
N ARG A 60 -11.60 11.40 0.36
CA ARG A 60 -13.03 11.72 0.40
C ARG A 60 -13.90 10.46 0.45
N MET A 61 -13.55 9.42 -0.31
CA MET A 61 -14.23 8.13 -0.27
C MET A 61 -14.13 7.48 1.11
N ALA A 62 -12.94 7.50 1.73
CA ALA A 62 -12.73 7.01 3.08
C ALA A 62 -13.58 7.77 4.12
N LEU A 63 -13.62 9.11 4.05
CA LEU A 63 -14.45 9.95 4.93
C LEU A 63 -15.95 9.70 4.79
N LEU A 64 -16.40 9.30 3.59
CA LEU A 64 -17.79 8.97 3.29
C LEU A 64 -18.16 7.52 3.63
N GLY A 65 -17.20 6.71 4.08
CA GLY A 65 -17.44 5.31 4.41
C GLY A 65 -17.50 4.37 3.20
N MET A 66 -16.95 4.77 2.05
CA MET A 66 -16.88 3.91 0.86
C MET A 66 -15.73 2.90 0.98
N LYS A 67 -15.74 2.10 2.05
CA LYS A 67 -14.61 1.26 2.48
C LYS A 67 -14.20 0.26 1.41
N GLU A 68 -15.11 -0.60 0.97
CA GLU A 68 -14.86 -1.61 -0.07
C GLU A 68 -14.24 -0.97 -1.33
N ARG A 69 -14.80 0.15 -1.81
CA ARG A 69 -14.29 0.86 -2.99
C ARG A 69 -12.89 1.45 -2.80
N VAL A 70 -12.52 1.81 -1.58
CA VAL A 70 -11.16 2.30 -1.27
C VAL A 70 -10.19 1.13 -1.22
N LEU A 71 -10.54 0.04 -0.52
CA LEU A 71 -9.63 -1.08 -0.28
C LEU A 71 -9.40 -1.95 -1.53
N SER A 72 -10.42 -2.11 -2.38
CA SER A 72 -10.30 -2.84 -3.66
C SER A 72 -9.68 -2.03 -4.79
N SER A 73 -9.41 -0.73 -4.58
CA SER A 73 -8.87 0.13 -5.64
C SER A 73 -7.37 -0.03 -5.79
N ASP A 74 -6.92 -0.36 -7.00
CA ASP A 74 -5.49 -0.40 -7.35
C ASP A 74 -4.77 0.93 -7.11
N PHE A 75 -5.51 2.04 -7.08
CA PHE A 75 -4.94 3.37 -6.89
C PHE A 75 -4.25 3.51 -5.55
N ILE A 76 -4.67 2.82 -4.48
CA ILE A 76 -3.98 2.95 -3.20
C ILE A 76 -2.51 2.51 -3.29
N TRP A 77 -2.21 1.56 -4.19
CA TRP A 77 -0.87 0.99 -4.41
C TRP A 77 0.03 1.86 -5.28
N LEU A 78 -0.53 2.77 -6.09
CA LEU A 78 0.23 3.67 -6.95
C LEU A 78 0.94 4.79 -6.19
N CYS A 79 0.58 5.04 -4.92
CA CYS A 79 1.24 6.05 -4.12
C CYS A 79 2.73 5.70 -3.90
N SER A 80 3.62 6.52 -4.47
CA SER A 80 5.08 6.37 -4.39
C SER A 80 5.70 6.82 -3.06
N SER A 81 4.89 7.28 -2.10
CA SER A 81 5.37 7.78 -0.81
C SER A 81 6.45 8.86 -0.93
N CYS A 82 6.32 9.77 -1.90
CA CYS A 82 7.27 10.89 -2.11
C CYS A 82 7.13 12.06 -1.11
N TYR A 83 6.17 12.01 -0.18
CA TYR A 83 5.90 13.02 0.85
C TYR A 83 5.49 14.43 0.41
N THR A 84 5.49 14.76 -0.89
CA THR A 84 5.08 16.10 -1.38
C THR A 84 3.72 16.55 -0.85
N CYS A 85 2.74 15.65 -0.81
CA CYS A 85 1.40 15.97 -0.30
C CYS A 85 1.36 16.14 1.23
N ALA A 86 2.22 15.43 1.98
CA ALA A 86 2.32 15.56 3.42
C ALA A 86 2.88 16.93 3.81
N GLU A 87 3.94 17.37 3.11
CA GLU A 87 4.61 18.66 3.36
C GLU A 87 3.76 19.87 2.96
N ARG A 88 2.93 19.74 1.91
CA ARG A 88 2.13 20.86 1.39
C ARG A 88 0.72 20.92 1.96
N CYS A 89 0.32 19.99 2.83
CA CYS A 89 -1.05 19.95 3.34
C CYS A 89 -1.27 21.08 4.37
N PRO A 90 -2.16 22.05 4.12
CA PRO A 90 -2.43 23.13 5.08
C PRO A 90 -3.20 22.68 6.33
N GLN A 91 -3.63 21.41 6.38
CA GLN A 91 -4.36 20.81 7.49
C GLN A 91 -3.58 19.68 8.17
N GLU A 92 -2.32 19.48 7.75
CA GLU A 92 -1.41 18.48 8.33
C GLU A 92 -2.02 17.06 8.39
N VAL A 93 -2.77 16.68 7.35
CA VAL A 93 -3.41 15.36 7.26
C VAL A 93 -2.38 14.23 7.19
N LYS A 94 -1.12 14.52 6.84
CA LYS A 94 -0.05 13.53 6.64
C LYS A 94 -0.46 12.45 5.63
N ILE A 95 -0.86 12.90 4.43
CA ILE A 95 -1.47 12.05 3.39
C ILE A 95 -0.61 10.83 3.04
N THR A 96 0.72 10.94 3.05
CA THR A 96 1.60 9.79 2.77
C THR A 96 1.44 8.68 3.81
N ASP A 97 1.40 9.03 5.08
CA ASP A 97 1.20 8.07 6.18
C ASP A 97 -0.21 7.49 6.14
N LEU A 98 -1.20 8.34 5.89
CA LEU A 98 -2.59 7.94 5.66
C LEU A 98 -2.74 6.91 4.53
N MET A 99 -2.02 7.07 3.42
CA MET A 99 -2.03 6.08 2.34
C MET A 99 -1.44 4.74 2.80
N ASN A 100 -0.41 4.73 3.63
CA ASN A 100 0.15 3.50 4.21
C ASN A 100 -0.82 2.84 5.20
N VAL A 101 -1.52 3.61 6.01
CA VAL A 101 -2.60 3.11 6.88
C VAL A 101 -3.68 2.40 6.07
N ILE A 102 -4.16 3.05 5.00
CA ILE A 102 -5.18 2.46 4.12
C ILE A 102 -4.67 1.15 3.49
N LYS A 103 -3.41 1.12 3.01
CA LYS A 103 -2.78 -0.13 2.51
C LYS A 103 -2.74 -1.22 3.58
N ASN A 104 -2.40 -0.89 4.83
CA ASN A 104 -2.36 -1.86 5.93
C ASN A 104 -3.75 -2.41 6.28
N ILE A 105 -4.79 -1.58 6.23
CA ILE A 105 -6.17 -2.03 6.39
C ILE A 105 -6.54 -2.96 5.22
N ALA A 106 -6.24 -2.56 3.98
CA ALA A 106 -6.49 -3.37 2.78
C ALA A 106 -5.87 -4.77 2.92
N VAL A 107 -4.60 -4.86 3.33
CA VAL A 107 -3.90 -6.13 3.56
C VAL A 107 -4.59 -6.97 4.64
N ARG A 108 -4.99 -6.38 5.77
CA ARG A 108 -5.69 -7.10 6.85
C ARG A 108 -7.03 -7.67 6.40
N GLU A 109 -7.67 -7.03 5.44
CA GLU A 109 -8.96 -7.46 4.87
C GLU A 109 -8.82 -8.33 3.62
N GLY A 110 -7.59 -8.72 3.25
CA GLY A 110 -7.33 -9.61 2.13
C GLY A 110 -7.18 -8.93 0.78
N TYR A 111 -7.28 -7.61 0.70
CA TYR A 111 -6.96 -6.85 -0.51
C TYR A 111 -5.44 -6.63 -0.58
N ILE A 112 -4.73 -7.60 -1.12
CA ILE A 112 -3.26 -7.58 -1.22
C ILE A 112 -2.86 -7.50 -2.69
N HIS A 113 -2.09 -6.48 -3.07
CA HIS A 113 -1.60 -6.36 -4.44
C HIS A 113 -0.51 -7.42 -4.71
N PRO A 114 -0.51 -8.10 -5.88
CA PRO A 114 0.43 -9.20 -6.20
C PRO A 114 1.91 -8.82 -6.04
N SER A 115 2.28 -7.57 -6.33
CA SER A 115 3.65 -7.09 -6.15
C SER A 115 4.14 -7.15 -4.70
N PHE A 116 3.26 -7.04 -3.70
CA PHE A 116 3.64 -7.21 -2.30
C PHE A 116 3.84 -8.68 -1.96
N VAL A 117 3.01 -9.58 -2.50
CA VAL A 117 3.16 -11.03 -2.36
C VAL A 117 4.53 -11.46 -2.88
N ALA A 118 4.87 -11.08 -4.11
CA ALA A 118 6.15 -11.40 -4.73
C ALA A 118 7.36 -10.89 -3.92
N GLN A 119 7.28 -9.67 -3.37
CA GLN A 119 8.33 -9.11 -2.51
C GLN A 119 8.48 -9.89 -1.21
N MET A 120 7.38 -10.26 -0.57
CA MET A 120 7.39 -11.06 0.65
C MET A 120 7.90 -12.48 0.39
N GLU A 121 7.59 -13.08 -0.76
CA GLU A 121 8.15 -14.38 -1.17
C GLU A 121 9.67 -14.30 -1.38
N ALA A 122 10.16 -13.27 -2.07
CA ALA A 122 11.59 -13.06 -2.25
C ALA A 122 12.30 -12.93 -0.89
N LEU A 123 11.74 -12.14 0.02
CA LEU A 123 12.24 -12.00 1.39
C LEU A 123 12.23 -13.32 2.16
N ASN A 124 11.17 -14.11 2.02
CA ASN A 124 11.03 -15.39 2.70
C ASN A 124 11.99 -16.46 2.14
N SER A 125 12.30 -16.41 0.85
CA SER A 125 13.17 -17.38 0.18
C SER A 125 14.65 -17.02 0.33
N HIS A 126 15.02 -15.77 0.08
CA HIS A 126 16.40 -15.30 -0.04
C HIS A 126 16.87 -14.44 1.14
N GLY A 127 15.94 -14.00 2.00
CA GLY A 127 16.21 -13.00 3.04
C GLY A 127 16.36 -11.58 2.49
N ARG A 128 16.08 -11.39 1.20
CA ARG A 128 16.36 -10.18 0.41
C ARG A 128 15.28 -10.01 -0.66
N LEU A 129 15.13 -8.79 -1.19
CA LEU A 129 14.19 -8.51 -2.29
C LEU A 129 14.73 -8.93 -3.67
N TYR A 130 16.03 -9.16 -3.79
CA TYR A 130 16.68 -9.57 -5.02
C TYR A 130 17.51 -10.82 -4.74
N GLU A 131 17.36 -11.82 -5.61
CA GLU A 131 18.21 -13.02 -5.63
C GLU A 131 19.63 -12.63 -6.04
N ILE A 132 20.61 -13.19 -5.34
CA ILE A 132 22.03 -13.03 -5.65
C ILE A 132 22.50 -14.28 -6.39
N GLY A 133 22.68 -14.14 -7.70
CA GLY A 133 23.17 -15.22 -8.54
C GLY A 133 24.69 -15.35 -8.55
N GLU A 134 25.16 -16.41 -9.21
CA GLU A 134 26.58 -16.62 -9.49
C GLU A 134 27.20 -15.43 -10.23
N PHE A 135 26.48 -14.88 -11.23
CA PHE A 135 26.92 -13.72 -12.00
C PHE A 135 27.21 -12.49 -11.13
N ASP A 136 26.36 -12.21 -10.14
CA ASP A 136 26.56 -11.11 -9.21
C ASP A 136 27.83 -11.33 -8.37
N ASN A 137 28.03 -12.54 -7.86
CA ASN A 137 29.21 -12.89 -7.07
C ASN A 137 30.51 -12.91 -7.89
N GLU A 138 30.47 -13.32 -9.16
CA GLU A 138 31.59 -13.18 -10.08
C GLU A 138 31.97 -11.71 -10.28
N LYS A 139 30.98 -10.84 -10.53
CA LYS A 139 31.20 -9.41 -10.72
C LYS A 139 31.79 -8.77 -9.46
N ARG A 140 31.28 -9.15 -8.28
CA ARG A 140 31.84 -8.72 -6.99
C ARG A 140 33.29 -9.15 -6.83
N THR A 141 33.61 -10.40 -7.13
CA THR A 141 34.97 -10.93 -7.05
C THR A 141 35.93 -10.20 -8.01
N LYS A 142 35.50 -9.92 -9.25
CA LYS A 142 36.27 -9.11 -10.23
C LYS A 142 36.54 -7.69 -9.73
N LEU A 143 35.66 -7.15 -8.89
CA LEU A 143 35.81 -5.85 -8.24
C LEU A 143 36.54 -5.92 -6.88
N GLY A 144 37.02 -7.10 -6.46
CA GLY A 144 37.69 -7.31 -5.18
C GLY A 144 36.74 -7.28 -3.97
N LEU A 145 35.44 -7.42 -4.18
CA LEU A 145 34.42 -7.43 -3.13
C LEU A 145 34.12 -8.88 -2.67
N PRO A 146 33.82 -9.10 -1.38
CA PRO A 146 33.46 -10.41 -0.88
C PRO A 146 32.15 -10.90 -1.50
N GLN A 147 32.05 -12.22 -1.68
CA GLN A 147 30.82 -12.85 -2.11
C GLN A 147 29.71 -12.67 -1.06
N ILE A 148 28.48 -12.67 -1.53
CA ILE A 148 27.28 -12.61 -0.69
C ILE A 148 26.63 -13.99 -0.76
N GLU A 149 26.43 -14.57 0.42
CA GLU A 149 25.59 -15.75 0.61
C GLU A 149 24.17 -15.30 1.01
N GLU A 150 23.18 -16.02 0.50
CA GLU A 150 21.79 -15.78 0.86
C GLU A 150 21.46 -16.47 2.18
N ASN A 151 20.76 -15.76 3.07
CA ASN A 151 20.28 -16.31 4.33
C ASN A 151 18.93 -15.69 4.67
N ALA A 152 17.90 -16.54 4.67
CA ALA A 152 16.52 -16.17 4.96
C ALA A 152 16.06 -16.58 6.37
N GLU A 153 16.94 -17.12 7.22
CA GLU A 153 16.56 -17.68 8.51
C GLU A 153 15.89 -16.64 9.43
N ASP A 154 16.48 -15.46 9.53
CA ASP A 154 15.95 -14.37 10.35
C ASP A 154 14.62 -13.86 9.80
N THR A 155 14.50 -13.70 8.49
CA THR A 155 13.26 -13.27 7.84
C THR A 155 12.14 -14.29 8.06
N LYS A 156 12.41 -15.60 7.91
CA LYS A 156 11.45 -16.68 8.20
C LYS A 156 10.97 -16.66 9.65
N LYS A 157 11.90 -16.45 10.61
CA LYS A 157 11.56 -16.31 12.03
C LYS A 157 10.64 -15.10 12.27
N LEU A 158 10.98 -13.94 11.71
CA LEU A 158 10.19 -12.73 11.84
C LEU A 158 8.80 -12.86 11.22
N PHE A 159 8.70 -13.49 10.04
CA PHE A 159 7.44 -13.69 9.33
C PHE A 159 6.47 -14.52 10.17
N LYS A 160 6.97 -15.63 10.76
CA LYS A 160 6.18 -16.48 11.66
C LYS A 160 5.75 -15.75 12.93
N GLN A 161 6.64 -14.92 13.51
CA GLN A 161 6.32 -14.14 14.71
C GLN A 161 5.28 -13.04 14.46
N LYS A 162 5.28 -12.45 13.26
CA LYS A 162 4.39 -11.34 12.88
C LYS A 162 3.15 -11.78 12.11
N GLY A 163 3.02 -13.07 11.79
CA GLY A 163 1.88 -13.61 11.05
C GLY A 163 1.86 -13.26 9.56
N VAL A 164 3.00 -12.85 8.99
CA VAL A 164 3.12 -12.50 7.56
C VAL A 164 3.00 -13.75 6.68
N ASP A 165 3.44 -14.90 7.18
CA ASP A 165 3.27 -16.21 6.57
C ASP A 165 1.81 -16.56 6.29
N LYS A 166 0.90 -16.18 7.21
CA LYS A 166 -0.55 -16.38 7.02
C LYS A 166 -1.12 -15.46 5.94
N LEU A 167 -0.68 -14.21 5.90
CA LEU A 167 -1.11 -13.24 4.89
C LEU A 167 -0.70 -13.69 3.48
N LEU A 168 0.49 -14.29 3.35
CA LEU A 168 0.96 -14.89 2.10
C LEU A 168 0.11 -16.07 1.63
N GLN A 169 -0.44 -16.87 2.55
CA GLN A 169 -1.33 -17.98 2.19
C GLN A 169 -2.68 -17.47 1.68
N VAL A 170 -3.28 -16.51 2.38
CA VAL A 170 -4.55 -15.87 1.97
C VAL A 170 -4.43 -15.23 0.59
N ALA A 171 -3.31 -14.58 0.30
CA ALA A 171 -3.08 -13.97 -1.01
C ALA A 171 -3.02 -14.99 -2.16
N LYS A 172 -2.55 -16.22 -1.90
CA LYS A 172 -2.50 -17.30 -2.91
C LYS A 172 -3.86 -17.93 -3.15
N GLU A 173 -4.67 -18.04 -2.11
CA GLU A 173 -6.03 -18.60 -2.20
C GLU A 173 -7.01 -17.65 -2.91
N GLY A 174 -6.73 -16.33 -2.91
CA GLY A 174 -7.55 -15.32 -3.60
C GLY A 174 -7.27 -15.17 -5.11
N GLU A 175 -6.30 -15.91 -5.66
CA GLU A 175 -6.00 -15.95 -7.11
C GLU A 175 -6.62 -17.17 -7.82
N GLU A 176 -7.28 -18.09 -7.10
CA GLU A 176 -8.08 -19.22 -7.63
C GLU A 176 -9.58 -18.86 -7.75
#